data_AF-A0A4Z0D5C1-F1
#
_entry.id   AF-A0A4Z0D5C1-F1
#
_cell.length_a   1.000
_cell.length_b   1.000
_cell.length_c   1.000
_cell.angle_alpha   90.00
_cell.angle_beta   90.00
_cell.angle_gamma   90.00
#
_symmetry.space_group_name_H-M   'P 1'
#
loop_
_entity.id
_entity.type
_entity.pdbx_description
1 polymer ?
#
loop_
_entity_poly.entity_id
_entity_poly.type
_entity_poly.pdbx_seq_one_letter_code
_entity_poly.pdbx_strand_id
1 'polypeptide(L)' 'MTVSYKKLWKLLIDRDMKKKDLQAAAGISPSSISKLSKNEYVSMDVLVKVCTALGVDFKDIMELVPNTAEERK' A
#
# COMPACT_ATOMS: atom_id res chain seq x y z
N MET A 1 4.48 -10.80 12.70
CA MET A 1 3.67 -9.66 12.20
C MET A 1 4.36 -9.14 10.95
N THR A 2 3.62 -8.87 9.89
CA THR A 2 4.10 -8.30 8.63
C THR A 2 3.16 -7.16 8.22
N VAL A 3 3.63 -6.28 7.34
CA VAL A 3 2.79 -5.23 6.77
C VAL A 3 1.83 -5.84 5.74
N SER A 4 0.61 -5.32 5.66
CA SER A 4 -0.37 -5.59 4.62
C SER A 4 -0.82 -4.27 4.01
N TYR A 5 -0.75 -4.17 2.68
CA TYR A 5 -1.28 -3.02 1.91
C TYR A 5 -2.62 -3.35 1.23
N LYS A 6 -3.35 -4.36 1.71
CA LYS A 6 -4.66 -4.72 1.13
C LYS A 6 -5.65 -3.55 1.20
N LYS A 7 -5.59 -2.75 2.27
CA LYS A 7 -6.43 -1.56 2.42
C LYS A 7 -6.18 -0.54 1.32
N LEU A 8 -4.91 -0.27 0.99
CA LEU A 8 -4.54 0.60 -0.13
C LEU A 8 -5.18 0.14 -1.44
N TRP A 9 -5.15 -1.15 -1.75
CA TRP A 9 -5.69 -1.65 -3.02
C TRP A 9 -7.21 -1.60 -3.08
N LYS A 10 -7.90 -1.84 -1.97
CA LYS A 10 -9.35 -1.63 -1.87
C LYS A 10 -9.70 -0.16 -2.08
N LEU A 11 -8.98 0.75 -1.41
CA LEU A 11 -9.17 2.19 -1.58
C LEU A 11 -8.98 2.65 -3.03
N LEU A 12 -8.03 2.09 -3.76
CA LEU A 12 -7.86 2.40 -5.19
C LEU A 12 -9.06 1.93 -6.02
N ILE A 13 -9.58 0.73 -5.75
CA ILE A 13 -10.77 0.19 -6.44
C ILE A 13 -11.99 1.08 -6.18
N ASP A 14 -12.20 1.49 -4.91
CA ASP A 14 -13.30 2.37 -4.52
C ASP A 14 -13.24 3.75 -5.19
N ARG A 15 -12.05 4.15 -5.66
CA ARG A 15 -11.78 5.42 -6.36
C ARG A 15 -11.60 5.26 -7.88
N ASP A 16 -11.86 4.07 -8.43
CA ASP A 16 -11.63 3.74 -9.84
C ASP A 16 -10.19 4.06 -10.34
N MET A 17 -9.20 3.84 -9.46
CA MET A 17 -7.78 4.08 -9.74
C MET A 17 -7.02 2.78 -9.98
N LYS A 18 -6.16 2.75 -10.99
CA LYS A 18 -5.20 1.65 -11.22
C LYS A 18 -3.89 1.94 -10.48
N LYS A 19 -3.06 0.91 -10.31
CA LYS A 19 -1.73 1.06 -9.69
C LYS A 19 -0.83 2.06 -10.43
N LYS A 20 -0.95 2.15 -11.76
CA LYS A 20 -0.23 3.12 -12.59
C LYS A 20 -0.67 4.55 -12.27
N ASP A 21 -1.95 4.76 -11.97
CA ASP A 21 -2.49 6.06 -11.61
C ASP A 21 -1.98 6.48 -10.23
N LEU A 22 -1.95 5.56 -9.26
CA LEU A 22 -1.31 5.81 -7.96
C LEU A 22 0.18 6.15 -8.14
N GLN A 23 0.90 5.41 -9.00
CA GLN A 23 2.31 5.68 -9.26
C GLN A 23 2.53 7.12 -9.76
N ALA A 24 1.73 7.55 -10.73
CA ALA A 24 1.79 8.89 -11.30
C ALA A 24 1.38 9.96 -10.27
N ALA A 25 0.27 9.75 -9.56
CA ALA A 25 -0.25 10.69 -8.57
C ALA A 25 0.68 10.88 -7.36
N ALA A 26 1.28 9.80 -6.86
CA ALA A 26 2.20 9.84 -5.72
C ALA A 26 3.66 10.12 -6.11
N GLY A 27 3.98 10.15 -7.41
CA GLY A 27 5.35 10.37 -7.87
C GLY A 27 6.34 9.32 -7.35
N ILE A 28 5.90 8.06 -7.20
CA ILE A 28 6.72 6.96 -6.68
C ILE A 28 7.27 6.09 -7.81
N SER A 29 8.38 5.41 -7.55
CA SER A 29 9.02 4.56 -8.54
C SER A 29 8.19 3.29 -8.86
N PRO A 30 8.34 2.69 -10.05
CA PRO A 30 7.76 1.38 -10.36
C PRO A 30 8.20 0.29 -9.36
N SER A 31 9.43 0.38 -8.85
CA SER A 31 9.95 -0.52 -7.82
C SER A 31 9.19 -0.39 -6.50
N SER A 32 8.78 0.83 -6.11
CA SER A 32 7.98 1.07 -4.90
C SER A 32 6.59 0.44 -5.03
N ILE A 33 5.92 0.60 -6.19
CA ILE A 33 4.63 -0.07 -6.47
C ILE A 33 4.77 -1.60 -6.39
N SER A 34 5.88 -2.13 -6.89
CA SER A 34 6.15 -3.58 -6.86
C SER A 34 6.31 -4.09 -5.42
N LYS A 35 7.04 -3.36 -4.57
CA LYS A 35 7.17 -3.66 -3.14
C LYS A 35 5.85 -3.61 -2.40
N LEU A 36 5.07 -2.53 -2.59
CA LEU A 36 3.72 -2.39 -2.03
C LEU A 36 2.82 -3.56 -2.45
N SER A 37 2.92 -4.00 -3.72
CA SER A 37 2.11 -5.11 -4.23
C SER A 37 2.47 -6.46 -3.62
N LYS A 38 3.72 -6.63 -3.16
CA LYS A 38 4.24 -7.83 -2.52
C LYS A 38 4.18 -7.79 -0.99
N ASN A 39 3.59 -6.73 -0.40
CA ASN A 39 3.61 -6.50 1.04
C ASN A 39 5.02 -6.41 1.63
N GLU A 40 5.97 -5.88 0.86
CA GLU A 40 7.33 -5.60 1.32
C GLU A 40 7.41 -4.22 2.01
N TYR A 41 8.37 -4.06 2.91
CA TYR A 41 8.63 -2.76 3.52
C TYR A 41 9.11 -1.74 2.49
N VAL A 42 8.54 -0.54 2.56
CA VAL A 42 8.97 0.65 1.81
C VAL A 42 9.42 1.73 2.79
N SER A 43 10.07 2.77 2.29
CA SER A 43 10.47 3.90 3.14
C SER A 43 9.25 4.71 3.61
N MET A 44 9.42 5.42 4.72
CA MET A 44 8.39 6.36 5.20
C MET A 44 8.05 7.45 4.17
N ASP A 45 9.03 7.91 3.38
CA ASP A 45 8.80 8.86 2.29
C ASP A 45 7.79 8.33 1.25
N VAL A 46 7.89 7.05 0.88
CA VAL A 46 6.92 6.43 -0.04
C VAL A 46 5.53 6.41 0.59
N LEU A 47 5.41 6.06 1.87
CA LEU A 47 4.12 6.03 2.57
C LEU A 47 3.50 7.43 2.66
N VAL A 48 4.29 8.46 3.01
CA VAL A 48 3.82 9.85 3.07
C VAL A 48 3.35 10.31 1.69
N LYS A 49 4.10 10.03 0.62
CA LYS A 49 3.68 10.37 -0.76
C LYS A 49 2.36 9.71 -1.15
N VAL A 50 2.16 8.44 -0.81
CA VAL A 50 0.90 7.72 -1.07
C VAL A 50 -0.25 8.36 -0.27
N CYS A 51 -0.05 8.61 1.02
CA CYS A 51 -1.04 9.28 1.86
C CYS A 51 -1.42 10.65 1.34
N THR A 52 -0.44 11.48 0.99
CA THR A 52 -0.66 12.83 0.43
C THR A 52 -1.39 12.78 -0.91
N ALA A 53 -1.00 11.88 -1.82
CA ALA A 53 -1.64 11.74 -3.13
C ALA A 53 -3.10 11.27 -3.04
N LEU A 54 -3.43 10.49 -2.01
CA LEU A 54 -4.78 9.99 -1.78
C LEU A 54 -5.56 10.83 -0.75
N GLY A 55 -4.94 11.78 -0.06
CA GLY A 55 -5.58 12.54 1.02
C GLY A 55 -6.10 11.65 2.15
N VAL A 56 -5.31 10.65 2.57
CA VAL A 56 -5.66 9.67 3.62
C VAL A 56 -4.52 9.51 4.63
N ASP A 57 -4.75 8.75 5.70
CA ASP A 57 -3.76 8.44 6.74
C ASP A 57 -3.21 7.01 6.59
N PHE A 58 -2.13 6.68 7.30
CA PHE A 58 -1.46 5.38 7.26
C PHE A 58 -2.41 4.21 7.56
N LYS A 59 -3.35 4.38 8.50
CA LYS A 59 -4.33 3.36 8.88
C LYS A 59 -5.27 2.95 7.74
N ASP A 60 -5.42 3.81 6.74
CA ASP A 60 -6.30 3.63 5.59
C ASP A 60 -5.59 2.87 4.46
N ILE A 61 -4.25 2.87 4.45
CA ILE A 61 -3.45 2.24 3.38
C ILE A 61 -2.72 0.98 3.85
N MET A 62 -2.43 0.85 5.15
CA MET A 62 -1.69 -0.28 5.70
C MET A 62 -2.20 -0.75 7.06
N GLU A 63 -1.82 -1.99 7.40
CA GLU A 63 -2.07 -2.61 8.69
C GLU A 63 -0.97 -3.63 8.99
N LEU A 64 -0.78 -3.94 10.28
CA LEU A 64 0.07 -5.05 10.70
C LEU A 64 -0.80 -6.29 10.86
N VAL A 65 -0.42 -7.38 10.20
CA VAL A 65 -1.10 -8.68 10.29
C VAL A 65 -0.14 -9.73 10.86
N PRO A 66 -0.62 -10.78 11.54
CA PRO A 66 0.21 -11.91 11.95
C PRO A 66 0.99 -12.52 10.76
N ASN A 67 2.15 -13.13 11.03
CA ASN A 67 2.89 -13.88 10.00
C ASN A 67 2.22 -15.23 9.77
N THR A 68 1.03 -15.23 9.19
CA THR A 68 0.26 -16.46 9.00
C THR A 68 0.71 -17.17 7.73
N ALA A 69 1.80 -17.91 7.86
CA ALA A 69 1.90 -19.24 7.26
C ALA A 69 1.27 -20.33 8.16
N GLU A 70 0.80 -20.00 9.38
CA GLU A 70 0.41 -21.00 10.39
C GLU A 70 -1.02 -20.89 10.97
N GLU A 71 -1.99 -20.28 10.27
CA GLU A 71 -3.41 -20.31 10.72
C GLU A 71 -4.36 -20.81 9.62
N ARG A 72 -4.00 -21.96 9.05
CA ARG A 72 -4.97 -22.93 8.53
C ARG A 72 -4.68 -24.26 9.22
N LYS A 73 -5.07 -24.37 10.49
CA LYS A 73 -5.35 -25.67 11.12
C LYS A 73 -6.85 -25.84 11.17
#